data_AF-K7F2J2-F1
#
_entry.id   AF-K7F2J2-F1
#
_cell.length_a   1.000
_cell.length_b   1.000
_cell.length_c   1.000
_cell.angle_alpha   90.00
_cell.angle_beta   90.00
_cell.angle_gamma   90.00
#
_symmetry.space_group_name_H-M   'P 1'
#
loop_
_entity.id
_entity.type
_entity.pdbx_description
1 polymer ?
#
loop_
_entity_poly.entity_id
_entity_poly.type
_entity_poly.pdbx_seq_one_letter_code
_entity_poly.pdbx_strand_id
1 'polypeptide(L)'
;RLRASRVLLVGMKGLGAEVAKNLILAGVKGLTMLDHQQVSQEDTRAQFLVPVGSLGRNRAEASLERAQNLNPMVDVKADPGNIEDKAEEFFAQFDAVCLTCCSRCVMVKVDQICHQNGIKFFAGMFADLGAHEFVEEKTKVAKSSQGVEDGPDTKKAKLDSTETTMVKKPSGLCPGGPPAEVDWTSEKGKAALKRTAPDYFLHQ
;
A
#
# COMPACT_ATOMS: atom_id res chain seq x y z
N ARG A 1 7.16 4.37 -13.49
CA ARG A 1 5.91 3.67 -13.09
C ARG A 1 5.10 4.55 -12.14
N LEU A 2 5.64 4.96 -11.00
CA LEU A 2 4.93 5.76 -9.98
C LEU A 2 4.24 7.04 -10.49
N ARG A 3 4.95 7.89 -11.25
CA ARG A 3 4.40 9.14 -11.84
C ARG A 3 3.27 8.92 -12.86
N ALA A 4 3.02 7.68 -13.27
CA ALA A 4 1.91 7.33 -14.15
C ALA A 4 0.72 6.73 -13.39
N SER A 5 0.89 6.39 -12.11
CA SER A 5 -0.11 5.68 -11.30
C SER A 5 -1.09 6.61 -10.62
N ARG A 6 -2.39 6.30 -10.67
CA ARG A 6 -3.47 6.95 -9.92
C ARG A 6 -3.90 6.09 -8.75
N VAL A 7 -4.08 6.70 -7.59
CA VAL A 7 -4.45 5.99 -6.35
C VAL A 7 -5.78 6.52 -5.83
N LEU A 8 -6.66 5.61 -5.39
CA LEU A 8 -7.82 5.92 -4.56
C LEU A 8 -7.46 5.70 -3.09
N LEU A 9 -7.70 6.69 -2.26
CA LEU A 9 -7.55 6.58 -0.81
C LEU A 9 -8.89 6.86 -0.14
N VAL A 10 -9.39 5.88 0.61
CA VAL A 10 -10.67 5.94 1.32
C VAL A 10 -10.42 6.18 2.81
N GLY A 11 -11.12 7.17 3.37
CA GLY A 11 -11.02 7.59 4.77
C GLY A 11 -9.90 8.59 4.99
N MET A 12 -10.27 9.80 5.43
CA MET A 12 -9.38 10.95 5.63
C MET A 12 -9.26 11.35 7.11
N LYS A 13 -9.18 10.37 8.01
CA LYS A 13 -8.72 10.57 9.40
C LYS A 13 -7.19 10.65 9.45
N GLY A 14 -6.59 10.59 10.65
CA GLY A 14 -5.13 10.73 10.83
C GLY A 14 -4.28 9.80 9.96
N LEU A 15 -4.60 8.49 9.92
CA LEU A 15 -3.88 7.54 9.06
C LEU A 15 -4.01 7.88 7.57
N GLY A 16 -5.22 8.21 7.12
CA GLY A 16 -5.47 8.64 5.75
C GLY A 16 -4.65 9.87 5.37
N ALA A 17 -4.56 10.87 6.25
CA ALA A 17 -3.74 12.06 6.01
C ALA A 17 -2.24 11.74 5.85
N GLU A 18 -1.69 10.83 6.65
CA GLU A 18 -0.30 10.38 6.53
C GLU A 18 -0.04 9.62 5.23
N VAL A 19 -0.95 8.71 4.86
CA VAL A 19 -0.87 7.97 3.58
C VAL A 19 -0.95 8.95 2.41
N ALA A 20 -1.90 9.89 2.44
CA ALA A 20 -2.07 10.91 1.41
C ALA A 20 -0.78 11.73 1.24
N LYS A 21 -0.22 12.26 2.34
CA LYS A 21 1.02 13.02 2.32
C LYS A 21 2.16 12.23 1.68
N ASN A 22 2.35 10.97 2.08
CA ASN A 22 3.43 10.15 1.56
C ASN A 22 3.26 9.87 0.06
N LEU A 23 2.05 9.57 -0.42
CA LEU A 23 1.79 9.33 -1.84
C LEU A 23 1.97 10.60 -2.69
N ILE A 24 1.50 11.74 -2.19
CA ILE A 24 1.63 13.04 -2.87
C ILE A 24 3.11 13.45 -2.96
N LEU A 25 3.86 13.35 -1.86
CA LEU A 25 5.29 13.67 -1.84
C LEU A 25 6.13 12.68 -2.67
N ALA A 26 5.72 11.41 -2.74
CA ALA A 26 6.36 10.43 -3.61
C ALA A 26 6.13 10.72 -5.11
N GLY A 27 5.12 11.52 -5.45
CA GLY A 27 4.87 11.96 -6.83
C GLY A 27 4.15 10.93 -7.68
N VAL A 28 3.04 10.37 -7.16
CA VAL A 28 2.07 9.64 -7.99
C VAL A 28 1.46 10.56 -9.07
N LYS A 29 0.81 9.99 -10.11
CA LYS A 29 0.12 10.80 -11.12
C LYS A 29 -1.03 11.60 -10.52
N GLY A 30 -1.80 10.95 -9.65
CA GLY A 30 -2.94 11.56 -9.00
C GLY A 30 -3.42 10.75 -7.81
N LEU A 31 -4.06 11.44 -6.88
CA LEU A 31 -4.65 10.88 -5.67
C LEU A 31 -6.09 11.36 -5.55
N THR A 32 -7.05 10.43 -5.52
CA THR A 32 -8.43 10.76 -5.15
C THR A 32 -8.63 10.39 -3.67
N MET A 33 -8.93 11.38 -2.85
CA MET A 33 -9.32 11.22 -1.45
C MET A 33 -10.84 11.10 -1.37
N LEU A 34 -11.34 9.97 -0.89
CA LEU A 34 -12.77 9.70 -0.75
C LEU A 34 -13.13 9.57 0.73
N ASP A 35 -14.02 10.43 1.21
CA ASP A 35 -14.55 10.35 2.57
C ASP A 35 -15.94 10.99 2.60
N HIS A 36 -16.96 10.27 3.07
CA HIS A 36 -18.33 10.78 3.18
C HIS A 36 -18.60 11.51 4.50
N GLN A 37 -17.67 11.44 5.45
CA GLN A 37 -17.86 12.01 6.79
C GLN A 37 -17.45 13.48 6.84
N GLN A 38 -18.03 14.17 7.81
CA GLN A 38 -17.68 15.55 8.13
C GLN A 38 -16.53 15.61 9.14
N VAL A 39 -15.80 16.71 9.10
CA VAL A 39 -14.75 17.06 10.07
C VAL A 39 -15.39 17.17 11.45
N SER A 40 -14.90 16.33 12.36
CA SER A 40 -15.23 16.33 13.78
C SER A 40 -14.20 17.11 14.59
N GLN A 41 -14.46 17.32 15.88
CA GLN A 41 -13.52 17.97 16.78
C GLN A 41 -12.21 17.18 16.93
N GLU A 42 -12.27 15.85 16.90
CA GLU A 42 -11.09 14.97 16.93
C GLU A 42 -10.17 15.24 15.72
N ASP A 43 -10.77 15.35 14.53
CA ASP A 43 -10.03 15.52 13.28
C ASP A 43 -9.23 16.84 13.30
N THR A 44 -9.78 17.91 13.88
CA THR A 44 -9.07 19.20 13.99
C THR A 44 -7.77 19.14 14.80
N ARG A 45 -7.60 18.11 15.63
CA ARG A 45 -6.41 17.90 16.49
C ARG A 45 -5.49 16.81 15.97
N ALA A 46 -6.04 15.81 15.27
CA ALA A 46 -5.32 14.61 14.86
C ALA A 46 -4.99 14.56 13.36
N GLN A 47 -5.52 15.48 12.54
CA GLN A 47 -5.44 15.44 11.08
C GLN A 47 -4.90 16.79 10.57
N PHE A 48 -3.65 16.81 10.09
CA PHE A 48 -2.93 18.06 9.75
C PHE A 48 -3.34 18.69 8.41
N LEU A 49 -4.02 17.94 7.54
CA LEU A 49 -4.50 18.43 6.24
C LEU A 49 -5.78 19.26 6.37
N VAL A 50 -6.54 19.09 7.46
CA VAL A 50 -7.76 19.83 7.76
C VAL A 50 -7.38 21.20 8.33
N PRO A 51 -7.79 22.32 7.69
CA PRO A 51 -7.57 23.65 8.24
C PRO A 51 -8.40 23.89 9.51
N VAL A 52 -7.84 24.70 10.42
CA VAL A 52 -8.57 25.22 11.58
C VAL A 52 -9.84 25.92 11.10
N GLY A 53 -10.97 25.69 11.78
CA GLY A 53 -12.26 26.27 11.40
C GLY A 53 -13.05 25.47 10.34
N SER A 54 -12.56 24.29 9.92
CA SER A 54 -13.27 23.44 8.95
C SER A 54 -14.30 22.48 9.57
N LEU A 55 -14.67 22.69 10.84
CA LEU A 55 -15.64 21.83 11.54
C LEU A 55 -16.96 21.76 10.76
N GLY A 56 -17.49 20.56 10.56
CA GLY A 56 -18.72 20.32 9.80
C GLY A 56 -18.57 20.29 8.27
N ARG A 57 -17.41 20.68 7.71
CA ARG A 57 -17.13 20.48 6.28
C ARG A 57 -16.82 19.00 6.00
N ASN A 58 -16.99 18.55 4.76
CA ASN A 58 -16.54 17.21 4.38
C ASN A 58 -15.02 17.04 4.58
N ARG A 59 -14.57 15.89 5.10
CA ARG A 59 -13.15 15.65 5.43
C ARG A 59 -12.23 15.67 4.22
N ALA A 60 -12.63 15.04 3.11
CA ALA A 60 -11.83 15.00 1.90
C ALA A 60 -11.72 16.39 1.28
N GLU A 61 -12.83 17.11 1.18
CA GLU A 61 -12.86 18.47 0.65
C GLU A 61 -12.09 19.46 1.54
N ALA A 62 -12.24 19.38 2.85
CA ALA A 62 -11.49 20.22 3.79
C ALA A 62 -9.97 20.00 3.68
N SER A 63 -9.56 18.78 3.35
CA SER A 63 -8.14 18.41 3.20
C SER A 63 -7.52 18.81 1.87
N LEU A 64 -8.34 19.10 0.85
CA LEU A 64 -7.92 19.21 -0.55
C LEU A 64 -6.83 20.26 -0.77
N GLU A 65 -7.03 21.47 -0.26
CA GLU A 65 -6.10 22.60 -0.48
C GLU A 65 -4.71 22.29 0.08
N ARG A 66 -4.64 21.87 1.35
CA ARG A 66 -3.36 21.54 1.98
C ARG A 66 -2.69 20.33 1.35
N ALA A 67 -3.47 19.31 0.96
CA ALA A 67 -2.96 18.14 0.28
C ALA A 67 -2.36 18.50 -1.09
N GLN A 68 -3.05 19.31 -1.89
CA GLN A 68 -2.57 19.76 -3.20
C GLN A 68 -1.29 20.60 -3.08
N ASN A 69 -1.18 21.43 -2.05
CA ASN A 69 0.00 22.27 -1.80
C ASN A 69 1.27 21.48 -1.47
N LEU A 70 1.16 20.20 -1.06
CA LEU A 70 2.34 19.36 -0.81
C LEU A 70 3.14 19.08 -2.09
N ASN A 71 2.45 18.93 -3.23
CA ASN A 71 3.11 18.71 -4.51
C ASN A 71 2.18 19.13 -5.68
N PRO A 72 2.43 20.29 -6.31
CA PRO A 72 1.63 20.76 -7.45
C PRO A 72 1.66 19.85 -8.68
N MET A 73 2.60 18.90 -8.77
CA MET A 73 2.69 17.96 -9.89
C MET A 73 1.73 16.78 -9.78
N VAL A 74 1.07 16.58 -8.63
CA VAL A 74 0.11 15.51 -8.40
C VAL A 74 -1.31 16.06 -8.56
N ASP A 75 -2.14 15.38 -9.37
CA ASP A 75 -3.57 15.66 -9.51
C ASP A 75 -4.32 15.16 -8.25
N VAL A 76 -4.55 16.02 -7.26
CA VAL A 76 -5.28 15.68 -6.04
C VAL A 76 -6.76 16.03 -6.20
N LYS A 77 -7.63 15.05 -5.94
CA LYS A 77 -9.10 15.21 -6.02
C LYS A 77 -9.75 14.82 -4.70
N ALA A 78 -10.87 15.46 -4.39
CA ALA A 78 -11.73 15.09 -3.26
C ALA A 78 -13.06 14.54 -3.79
N ASP A 79 -13.54 13.45 -3.18
CA ASP A 79 -14.85 12.85 -3.44
C ASP A 79 -15.60 12.74 -2.10
N PRO A 80 -16.71 13.48 -1.91
CA PRO A 80 -17.47 13.46 -0.66
C PRO A 80 -18.44 12.28 -0.56
N GLY A 81 -18.44 11.34 -1.52
CA GLY A 81 -19.38 10.21 -1.55
C GLY A 81 -18.99 9.06 -0.62
N ASN A 82 -19.95 8.18 -0.34
CA ASN A 82 -19.68 6.93 0.38
C ASN A 82 -19.11 5.90 -0.59
N ILE A 83 -18.12 5.12 -0.14
CA ILE A 83 -17.50 4.04 -0.90
C ILE A 83 -18.50 2.93 -1.24
N GLU A 84 -19.49 2.71 -0.37
CA GLU A 84 -20.51 1.68 -0.56
C GLU A 84 -21.44 1.95 -1.75
N ASP A 85 -21.61 3.24 -2.09
CA ASP A 85 -22.45 3.71 -3.19
C ASP A 85 -21.70 3.76 -4.54
N LYS A 86 -20.38 3.48 -4.54
CA LYS A 86 -19.58 3.50 -5.77
C LYS A 86 -19.81 2.21 -6.56
N ALA A 87 -20.14 2.38 -7.84
CA ALA A 87 -20.22 1.30 -8.80
C ALA A 87 -18.82 0.72 -9.10
N GLU A 88 -18.75 -0.51 -9.60
CA GLU A 88 -17.47 -1.18 -9.86
C GLU A 88 -16.61 -0.41 -10.89
N GLU A 89 -17.24 0.23 -11.87
CA GLU A 89 -16.59 1.02 -12.91
C GLU A 89 -15.85 2.23 -12.33
N PHE A 90 -16.26 2.71 -11.16
CA PHE A 90 -15.55 3.78 -10.46
C PHE A 90 -14.11 3.37 -10.13
N PHE A 91 -13.88 2.11 -9.79
CA PHE A 91 -12.57 1.62 -9.36
C PHE A 91 -11.59 1.43 -10.52
N ALA A 92 -12.10 1.13 -11.72
CA ALA A 92 -11.30 0.84 -12.92
C ALA A 92 -10.36 1.98 -13.36
N GLN A 93 -10.57 3.21 -12.88
CA GLN A 93 -9.72 4.36 -13.18
C GLN A 93 -8.44 4.45 -12.32
N PHE A 94 -8.28 3.55 -11.33
CA PHE A 94 -7.18 3.57 -10.38
C PHE A 94 -6.26 2.35 -10.56
N ASP A 95 -4.96 2.56 -10.37
CA ASP A 95 -3.97 1.48 -10.36
C ASP A 95 -3.88 0.79 -8.99
N ALA A 96 -4.21 1.53 -7.93
CA ALA A 96 -4.23 1.04 -6.56
C ALA A 96 -5.35 1.68 -5.75
N VAL A 97 -5.92 0.92 -4.83
CA VAL A 97 -6.98 1.33 -3.91
C VAL A 97 -6.51 1.04 -2.48
N CYS A 98 -6.55 2.07 -1.61
CA CYS A 98 -6.16 1.97 -0.21
C CYS A 98 -7.34 2.36 0.68
N LEU A 99 -7.77 1.43 1.54
CA LEU A 99 -8.85 1.64 2.49
C LEU A 99 -8.30 1.89 3.89
N THR A 100 -8.86 2.89 4.55
CA THR A 100 -8.67 3.15 5.97
C THR A 100 -10.03 3.32 6.64
N CYS A 101 -10.14 2.90 7.90
CA CYS A 101 -11.36 3.08 8.70
C CYS A 101 -12.65 2.50 8.07
N CYS A 102 -12.55 1.46 7.24
CA CYS A 102 -13.69 0.77 6.64
C CYS A 102 -14.08 -0.48 7.45
N SER A 103 -15.35 -0.87 7.38
CA SER A 103 -15.80 -2.14 7.95
C SER A 103 -15.22 -3.33 7.17
N ARG A 104 -15.17 -4.50 7.80
CA ARG A 104 -14.70 -5.74 7.16
C ARG A 104 -15.47 -6.07 5.89
N CYS A 105 -16.80 -5.93 5.92
CA CYS A 105 -17.65 -6.18 4.75
C CYS A 105 -17.27 -5.30 3.56
N VAL A 106 -17.00 -4.02 3.80
CA VAL A 106 -16.54 -3.09 2.75
C VAL A 106 -15.15 -3.47 2.25
N MET A 107 -14.22 -3.81 3.15
CA MET A 107 -12.88 -4.24 2.76
C MET A 107 -12.91 -5.47 1.85
N VAL A 108 -13.69 -6.49 2.20
CA VAL A 108 -13.83 -7.71 1.38
C VAL A 108 -14.49 -7.41 0.04
N LYS A 109 -15.57 -6.61 0.02
CA LYS A 109 -16.26 -6.22 -1.22
C LYS A 109 -15.28 -5.51 -2.19
N VAL A 110 -14.54 -4.51 -1.69
CA VAL A 110 -13.62 -3.73 -2.53
C VAL A 110 -12.40 -4.55 -2.95
N ASP A 111 -11.86 -5.41 -2.08
CA ASP A 111 -10.79 -6.35 -2.41
C ASP A 111 -11.19 -7.24 -3.61
N GLN A 112 -12.40 -7.80 -3.56
CA GLN A 112 -12.92 -8.65 -4.63
C GLN A 112 -13.08 -7.89 -5.96
N ILE A 113 -13.62 -6.66 -5.92
CA ILE A 113 -13.72 -5.79 -7.11
C ILE A 113 -12.32 -5.50 -7.67
N CYS A 114 -11.36 -5.16 -6.81
CA CYS A 114 -9.99 -4.85 -7.22
C CYS A 114 -9.32 -6.06 -7.87
N HIS A 115 -9.45 -7.24 -7.25
CA HIS A 115 -8.86 -8.48 -7.75
C HIS A 115 -9.37 -8.85 -9.14
N GLN A 116 -10.68 -8.74 -9.38
CA GLN A 116 -11.30 -9.04 -10.67
C GLN A 116 -10.86 -8.07 -11.78
N ASN A 117 -10.47 -6.85 -11.43
CA ASN A 117 -10.04 -5.81 -12.37
C ASN A 117 -8.51 -5.63 -12.45
N GLY A 118 -7.73 -6.47 -11.75
CA GLY A 118 -6.27 -6.37 -11.73
C GLY A 118 -5.72 -5.14 -10.99
N ILE A 119 -6.52 -4.55 -10.10
CA ILE A 119 -6.18 -3.36 -9.31
C ILE A 119 -5.50 -3.81 -8.01
N LYS A 120 -4.48 -3.07 -7.58
CA LYS A 120 -3.78 -3.37 -6.32
C LYS A 120 -4.59 -2.88 -5.13
N PHE A 121 -4.82 -3.75 -4.15
CA PHE A 121 -5.63 -3.44 -2.98
C PHE A 121 -4.79 -3.37 -1.70
N PHE A 122 -5.09 -2.39 -0.85
CA PHE A 122 -4.47 -2.18 0.45
C PHE A 122 -5.54 -1.84 1.48
N ALA A 123 -5.41 -2.38 2.70
CA ALA A 123 -6.28 -2.00 3.82
C ALA A 123 -5.50 -2.09 5.14
N GLY A 124 -5.23 -0.94 5.76
CA GLY A 124 -4.32 -0.89 6.92
C GLY A 124 -2.94 -1.47 6.58
N MET A 125 -2.56 -2.57 7.24
CA MET A 125 -1.31 -3.30 6.97
C MET A 125 -1.47 -4.49 6.00
N PHE A 126 -2.67 -4.73 5.50
CA PHE A 126 -2.95 -5.80 4.53
C PHE A 126 -2.76 -5.29 3.10
N ALA A 127 -2.29 -6.19 2.22
CA ALA A 127 -2.20 -5.95 0.79
C ALA A 127 -2.64 -7.19 0.01
N ASP A 128 -3.44 -6.99 -1.04
CA ASP A 128 -3.65 -7.95 -2.12
C ASP A 128 -3.14 -7.33 -3.43
N LEU A 129 -2.15 -7.98 -4.03
CA LEU A 129 -1.56 -7.54 -5.29
C LEU A 129 -1.92 -8.48 -6.45
N GLY A 130 -2.71 -9.53 -6.19
CA GLY A 130 -2.96 -10.64 -7.10
C GLY A 130 -1.66 -11.31 -7.55
N ALA A 131 -1.61 -11.68 -8.84
CA ALA A 131 -0.36 -12.06 -9.49
C ALA A 131 0.51 -10.80 -9.68
N HIS A 132 1.60 -10.71 -8.94
CA HIS A 132 2.49 -9.55 -8.93
C HIS A 132 3.92 -9.92 -9.27
N GLU A 133 4.50 -9.23 -10.25
CA GLU A 133 5.93 -9.30 -10.55
C GLU A 133 6.65 -8.03 -10.10
N PHE A 134 7.79 -8.22 -9.45
CA PHE A 134 8.67 -7.14 -9.04
C PHE A 134 10.12 -7.44 -9.39
N VAL A 135 10.96 -6.42 -9.32
CA VAL A 135 12.41 -6.52 -9.56
C VAL A 135 13.11 -6.27 -8.25
N GLU A 136 13.98 -7.21 -7.87
CA GLU A 136 14.85 -7.09 -6.71
C GLU A 136 16.29 -6.95 -7.19
N GLU A 137 16.99 -5.95 -6.66
CA GLU A 137 18.41 -5.76 -6.90
C GLU A 137 19.21 -6.63 -5.92
N LYS A 138 20.11 -7.47 -6.45
CA LYS A 138 20.99 -8.33 -5.65
C LYS A 138 22.44 -8.02 -5.93
N THR A 139 23.24 -7.90 -4.88
CA THR A 139 24.70 -7.79 -5.02
C THR A 139 25.29 -9.10 -5.52
N LYS A 140 26.20 -9.05 -6.49
CA LYS A 140 26.92 -10.25 -6.95
C LYS A 140 27.86 -10.72 -5.84
N VAL A 141 27.62 -11.92 -5.31
CA VAL A 141 28.57 -12.57 -4.39
C VAL A 141 29.65 -13.26 -5.24
N ALA A 142 30.90 -12.84 -5.09
CA ALA A 142 32.04 -13.53 -5.69
C ALA A 142 32.10 -14.95 -5.14
N LYS A 143 31.86 -15.97 -5.98
CA LYS A 143 32.19 -17.34 -5.63
C LYS A 143 33.70 -17.44 -5.59
N SER A 144 34.28 -17.61 -4.40
CA SER A 144 35.64 -18.12 -4.28
C SER A 144 35.64 -19.56 -4.77
N SER A 145 36.00 -19.77 -6.04
CA SER A 145 36.39 -21.10 -6.49
C SER A 145 37.62 -21.52 -5.67
N GLN A 146 37.46 -22.53 -4.81
CA GLN A 146 38.58 -23.28 -4.26
C GLN A 146 39.26 -23.99 -5.44
N GLY A 147 40.22 -23.30 -6.05
CA GLY A 147 41.19 -23.85 -6.99
C GLY A 147 42.49 -24.12 -6.23
N VAL A 148 43.00 -25.34 -6.37
CA VAL A 148 44.25 -25.85 -5.79
C VAL A 148 45.41 -24.90 -6.15
N GLU A 149 46.21 -24.53 -5.16
CA GLU A 149 47.43 -23.72 -5.31
C GLU A 149 48.53 -24.51 -6.04
N ASP A 150 49.07 -23.93 -7.12
CA ASP A 150 50.50 -24.03 -7.44
C ASP A 150 50.93 -22.86 -8.37
N GLY A 151 51.87 -22.01 -7.94
CA GLY A 151 52.59 -21.05 -8.80
C GLY A 151 52.34 -19.53 -8.59
N PRO A 152 53.32 -18.66 -8.94
CA PRO A 152 53.59 -17.38 -8.25
C PRO A 152 52.70 -16.21 -8.71
N ASP A 153 52.53 -15.25 -7.79
CA ASP A 153 51.63 -14.09 -7.79
C ASP A 153 51.48 -13.33 -9.13
N THR A 154 50.44 -13.66 -9.89
CA THR A 154 49.76 -12.70 -10.76
C THR A 154 48.65 -12.00 -9.99
N LYS A 155 48.76 -10.67 -9.84
CA LYS A 155 47.78 -9.77 -9.22
C LYS A 155 46.34 -10.21 -9.50
N LYS A 156 45.65 -10.74 -8.47
CA LYS A 156 44.19 -10.92 -8.50
C LYS A 156 43.55 -9.56 -8.76
N ALA A 157 42.89 -9.39 -9.90
CA ALA A 157 42.01 -8.26 -10.14
C ALA A 157 40.99 -8.21 -8.99
N LYS A 158 41.03 -7.13 -8.20
CA LYS A 158 40.08 -6.88 -7.13
C LYS A 158 38.73 -6.66 -7.80
N LEU A 159 37.90 -7.70 -7.87
CA LEU A 159 36.54 -7.61 -8.38
C LEU A 159 35.80 -6.57 -7.53
N ASP A 160 35.33 -5.51 -8.17
CA ASP A 160 34.63 -4.41 -7.50
C ASP A 160 33.34 -4.97 -6.88
N SER A 161 33.24 -4.95 -5.55
CA SER A 161 32.14 -5.56 -4.78
C SER A 161 30.82 -4.78 -4.87
N THR A 162 30.73 -3.84 -5.82
CA THR A 162 29.59 -2.95 -6.04
C THR A 162 28.69 -3.39 -7.20
N GLU A 163 29.05 -4.45 -7.94
CA GLU A 163 28.22 -4.89 -9.07
C GLU A 163 26.93 -5.58 -8.60
N THR A 164 25.78 -5.06 -9.03
CA THR A 164 24.45 -5.59 -8.73
C THR A 164 23.78 -6.17 -9.97
N THR A 165 22.86 -7.10 -9.77
CA THR A 165 21.99 -7.65 -10.83
C THR A 165 20.54 -7.50 -10.45
N MET A 166 19.72 -7.16 -11.44
CA MET A 166 18.27 -7.08 -11.29
C MET A 166 17.65 -8.45 -11.57
N VAL A 167 16.91 -8.98 -10.60
CA VAL A 167 16.24 -10.28 -10.71
C VAL A 167 14.73 -10.07 -10.64
N LYS A 168 14.01 -10.54 -11.67
CA LYS A 168 12.54 -10.58 -11.65
C LYS A 168 12.06 -11.70 -10.73
N LYS A 169 11.09 -11.39 -9.87
CA LYS A 169 10.45 -12.33 -8.96
C LYS A 169 8.93 -12.22 -9.05
N PRO A 170 8.22 -13.36 -9.15
CA PRO A 170 6.79 -13.39 -8.95
C PRO A 170 6.45 -13.43 -7.45
N SER A 171 5.29 -12.88 -7.11
CA SER A 171 4.62 -12.99 -5.83
C SER A 171 3.13 -13.20 -6.10
N GLY A 172 2.53 -14.19 -5.44
CA GLY A 172 1.09 -14.40 -5.45
C GLY A 172 0.56 -14.14 -4.05
N LEU A 173 -0.40 -13.22 -3.93
CA LEU A 173 -1.20 -13.07 -2.72
C LEU A 173 -2.58 -13.69 -3.00
N CYS A 174 -3.11 -14.39 -2.00
CA CYS A 174 -4.43 -15.02 -2.10
C CYS A 174 -5.53 -13.96 -1.91
N PRO A 175 -6.60 -14.01 -2.72
CA PRO A 175 -7.79 -13.20 -2.45
C PRO A 175 -8.45 -13.62 -1.13
N GLY A 176 -9.09 -12.69 -0.42
CA GLY A 176 -9.83 -13.01 0.80
C GLY A 176 -9.97 -11.91 1.84
N GLY A 177 -9.56 -10.68 1.53
CA GLY A 177 -9.58 -9.55 2.46
C GLY A 177 -8.75 -9.73 3.75
N PRO A 178 -8.68 -8.68 4.59
CA PRO A 178 -8.02 -8.74 5.89
C PRO A 178 -8.94 -9.29 7.00
N PRO A 179 -8.39 -10.06 7.95
CA PRO A 179 -7.65 -11.29 7.73
C PRO A 179 -8.64 -12.40 7.35
N ALA A 180 -8.40 -13.07 6.22
CA ALA A 180 -9.11 -14.28 5.83
C ALA A 180 -9.29 -15.24 7.03
N GLU A 181 -10.45 -15.89 7.14
CA GLU A 181 -10.73 -16.86 8.20
C GLU A 181 -9.74 -18.04 8.10
N VAL A 182 -8.63 -17.94 8.84
CA VAL A 182 -7.65 -19.01 8.93
C VAL A 182 -8.27 -20.14 9.74
N ASP A 183 -8.35 -21.33 9.14
CA ASP A 183 -8.74 -22.53 9.86
C ASP A 183 -7.62 -22.99 10.82
N TRP A 184 -7.73 -22.55 12.08
CA TRP A 184 -6.86 -22.94 13.19
C TRP A 184 -7.08 -24.37 13.68
N THR A 185 -8.10 -25.10 13.18
CA THR A 185 -8.33 -26.50 13.53
C THR A 185 -7.46 -27.47 12.73
N SER A 186 -7.03 -27.04 11.53
CA SER A 186 -6.09 -27.77 10.68
C SER A 186 -4.72 -27.97 11.33
N GLU A 187 -3.98 -29.02 10.93
CA GLU A 187 -2.62 -29.25 11.44
C GLU A 187 -1.68 -28.08 11.13
N LYS A 188 -1.79 -27.52 9.91
CA LYS A 188 -1.01 -26.34 9.50
C LYS A 188 -1.37 -25.11 10.34
N GLY A 189 -2.66 -24.87 10.58
CA GLY A 189 -3.15 -23.79 11.42
C GLY A 189 -2.63 -23.90 12.84
N LYS A 190 -2.74 -25.06 13.48
CA LYS A 190 -2.23 -25.32 14.84
C LYS A 190 -0.72 -25.08 14.96
N ALA A 191 0.06 -25.54 13.97
CA ALA A 191 1.50 -25.32 13.94
C ALA A 191 1.87 -23.84 13.72
N ALA A 192 1.10 -23.12 12.91
CA ALA A 192 1.30 -21.70 12.66
C ALA A 192 0.90 -20.83 13.87
N LEU A 193 -0.16 -21.20 14.60
CA LEU A 193 -0.74 -20.43 15.71
C LEU A 193 0.31 -19.99 16.74
N LYS A 194 1.24 -20.88 17.10
CA LYS A 194 2.31 -20.59 18.07
C LYS A 194 3.33 -19.55 17.59
N ARG A 195 3.41 -19.32 16.28
CA ARG A 195 4.31 -18.35 15.64
C ARG A 195 3.57 -17.13 15.11
N THR A 196 2.24 -17.11 15.19
CA THR A 196 1.41 -15.97 14.76
C THR A 196 1.48 -14.88 15.82
N ALA A 197 1.73 -13.64 15.38
CA ALA A 197 1.73 -12.49 16.28
C ALA A 197 0.34 -12.31 16.91
N PRO A 198 0.23 -12.03 18.23
CA PRO A 198 -1.05 -11.81 18.91
C PRO A 198 -1.91 -10.71 18.26
N ASP A 199 -1.28 -9.71 17.66
CA ASP A 199 -1.93 -8.58 16.98
C ASP A 199 -2.89 -9.02 15.88
N TYR A 200 -2.65 -10.18 15.24
CA TYR A 200 -3.58 -10.77 14.29
C TYR A 200 -4.99 -10.96 14.90
N PHE A 201 -5.06 -11.40 16.15
CA PHE A 201 -6.31 -11.69 16.84
C PHE A 201 -6.96 -10.43 17.41
N LEU A 202 -6.20 -9.36 17.64
CA LEU A 202 -6.75 -8.05 18.02
C LEU A 202 -7.51 -7.38 16.87
N HIS A 203 -7.19 -7.76 15.63
CA HIS A 203 -7.84 -7.28 14.42
C HIS A 203 -9.04 -8.13 13.98
N GLN A 204 -9.35 -9.22 14.68
CA GLN A 204 -10.52 -10.05 14.41
C GLN A 204 -11.78 -9.45 15.04
#